data_AF-A0A3D1SE87-F1
#
_entry.id   AF-A0A3D1SE87-F1
#
_cell.length_a   1.000
_cell.length_b   1.000
_cell.length_c   1.000
_cell.angle_alpha   90.00
_cell.angle_beta   90.00
_cell.angle_gamma   90.00
#
_symmetry.space_group_name_H-M   'P 1'
#
loop_
_entity.id
_entity.type
_entity.pdbx_description
1 polymer ?
#
loop_
_entity_poly.entity_id
_entity_poly.type
_entity_poly.pdbx_seq_one_letter_code
_entity_poly.pdbx_strand_id
1 'polypeptide(L)'
;MEKFYKFGKIMAFLVMLGGIAISIVLAVNFFTTAAAYSSSSYYYNVASGTKASLIWYGIGSLLIGTVFSVGNYVLWNILIEMYANSCAMKNKICGNMPQANPMYTQAPQQFAQPVQPIQQQSAIWYCPNCGTPNSTASGFCTNCGNQHK
;
A
#
# COMPACT_ATOMS: atom_id res chain seq x y z
N MET A 1 4.43 -11.20 -5.48
CA MET A 1 3.18 -10.45 -5.17
C MET A 1 2.31 -11.17 -4.14
N GLU A 2 2.03 -12.47 -4.28
CA GLU A 2 1.21 -13.24 -3.32
C GLU A 2 1.72 -13.20 -1.86
N LYS A 3 3.05 -13.22 -1.66
CA LYS A 3 3.68 -13.13 -0.33
C LYS A 3 3.37 -11.81 0.40
N PHE A 4 3.29 -10.69 -0.34
CA PHE A 4 2.98 -9.38 0.24
C PHE A 4 1.49 -9.26 0.64
N TYR A 5 0.60 -9.85 -0.15
CA TYR A 5 -0.83 -9.91 0.18
C TYR A 5 -1.09 -10.76 1.43
N LYS A 6 -0.43 -11.92 1.54
CA LYS A 6 -0.49 -12.76 2.75
C LYS A 6 0.06 -12.02 3.97
N PHE A 7 1.17 -11.30 3.83
CA PHE A 7 1.73 -10.48 4.90
C PHE A 7 0.78 -9.36 5.34
N GLY A 8 0.15 -8.65 4.40
CA GLY A 8 -0.84 -7.61 4.70
C GLY A 8 -2.06 -8.13 5.47
N LYS A 9 -2.58 -9.32 5.12
CA LYS A 9 -3.66 -9.99 5.86
C LYS A 9 -3.25 -10.35 7.29
N ILE A 10 -2.03 -10.82 7.49
CA ILE A 10 -1.50 -11.15 8.82
C ILE A 10 -1.40 -9.88 9.68
N MET A 11 -0.85 -8.79 9.13
CA MET A 11 -0.75 -7.52 9.87
C MET A 11 -2.12 -6.94 10.21
N ALA A 12 -3.09 -7.03 9.30
CA ALA A 12 -4.47 -6.62 9.57
C ALA A 12 -5.10 -7.43 10.71
N PHE A 13 -4.88 -8.75 10.71
CA PHE A 13 -5.36 -9.63 11.77
C PHE A 13 -4.72 -9.28 13.13
N LEU A 14 -3.42 -8.99 13.15
CA LEU A 14 -2.71 -8.57 14.37
C LEU A 14 -3.23 -7.23 14.92
N VAL A 15 -3.49 -6.25 14.04
CA VAL A 15 -4.08 -4.96 14.44
C VAL A 15 -5.49 -5.15 14.99
N MET A 16 -6.28 -6.02 14.38
CA MET A 16 -7.64 -6.34 14.85
C MET A 16 -7.63 -7.00 16.23
N LEU A 17 -6.75 -7.99 16.43
CA LEU A 17 -6.55 -8.62 17.74
C LEU A 17 -6.06 -7.62 18.81
N GLY A 18 -5.14 -6.73 18.44
CA GLY A 18 -4.68 -5.66 19.33
C GLY A 18 -5.80 -4.71 19.75
N GLY A 19 -6.65 -4.31 18.80
CA GLY A 19 -7.84 -3.48 19.08
C GLY A 19 -8.85 -4.17 20.00
N ILE A 20 -9.08 -5.47 19.80
CA ILE A 20 -9.95 -6.28 20.67
C ILE A 20 -9.35 -6.38 22.08
N ALA A 21 -8.06 -6.65 22.22
CA ALA A 21 -7.39 -6.73 23.52
C ALA A 21 -7.48 -5.40 24.30
N ILE A 22 -7.24 -4.26 23.64
CA ILE A 22 -7.38 -2.94 24.25
C ILE A 22 -8.81 -2.67 24.69
N SER A 23 -9.79 -3.04 23.86
CA SER A 23 -11.22 -2.89 24.18
C SER A 23 -11.62 -3.73 25.39
N ILE A 24 -11.11 -4.97 25.51
CA ILE A 24 -11.35 -5.84 26.65
C ILE A 24 -10.74 -5.23 27.92
N VAL A 25 -9.51 -4.72 27.88
CA VAL A 25 -8.86 -4.10 29.05
C VAL A 25 -9.64 -2.87 29.52
N LEU A 26 -10.12 -2.03 28.60
CA LEU A 26 -10.95 -0.88 28.93
C LEU A 26 -12.30 -1.29 29.52
N ALA A 27 -12.94 -2.32 28.94
CA ALA A 27 -14.20 -2.85 29.46
C ALA A 27 -14.04 -3.44 30.86
N VAL A 28 -13.00 -4.25 31.11
CA VAL A 28 -12.71 -4.81 32.44
C VAL A 28 -12.48 -3.70 33.45
N ASN A 29 -11.65 -2.70 33.13
CA ASN A 29 -11.44 -1.54 34.01
C ASN A 29 -12.73 -0.76 34.27
N PHE A 30 -13.61 -0.61 33.28
CA PHE A 30 -14.91 0.02 33.46
C PHE A 30 -15.81 -0.79 34.40
N PHE A 31 -15.91 -2.11 34.20
CA PHE A 31 -16.72 -2.99 35.05
C PHE A 31 -16.19 -3.08 36.48
N THR A 32 -14.88 -3.18 36.68
CA THR A 32 -14.30 -3.20 38.03
C THR A 32 -14.48 -1.86 38.74
N THR A 33 -14.33 -0.74 38.03
CA THR A 33 -14.58 0.60 38.59
C THR A 33 -16.05 0.81 38.91
N ALA A 34 -16.96 0.36 38.03
CA ALA A 34 -18.40 0.43 38.26
C ALA A 34 -18.85 -0.46 39.44
N ALA A 35 -18.30 -1.68 39.55
CA ALA A 35 -18.58 -2.60 40.64
C ALA A 35 -18.06 -2.07 41.99
N ALA A 36 -16.85 -1.50 42.01
CA ALA A 36 -16.29 -0.83 43.19
C ALA A 36 -17.15 0.37 43.62
N TYR A 37 -17.73 1.09 42.65
CA TYR A 37 -18.67 2.17 42.96
C TYR A 37 -19.98 1.62 43.57
N SER A 38 -20.57 0.57 43.00
CA SER A 38 -21.86 0.01 43.48
C SER A 38 -21.81 -0.64 44.86
N SER A 39 -20.64 -1.11 45.30
CA SER A 39 -20.46 -1.84 46.56
C SER A 39 -20.07 -0.95 47.74
N SER A 40 -19.68 0.30 47.50
CA SER A 40 -19.35 1.23 48.58
C SER A 40 -20.61 1.90 49.14
N SER A 41 -20.78 1.87 50.46
CA SER A 41 -21.75 2.69 51.22
C SER A 41 -21.63 4.20 50.98
N TYR A 42 -20.57 4.62 50.28
CA TYR A 42 -20.39 5.95 49.68
C TYR A 42 -21.40 6.27 48.56
N TYR A 43 -21.96 5.28 47.86
CA TYR A 43 -22.92 5.50 46.77
C TYR A 43 -24.21 6.15 47.28
N TYR A 44 -24.62 5.90 48.53
CA TYR A 44 -25.86 6.45 49.10
C TYR A 44 -25.67 7.86 49.70
N ASN A 45 -24.43 8.23 50.05
CA ASN A 45 -24.11 9.51 50.72
C ASN A 45 -23.48 10.57 49.80
N VAL A 46 -23.13 10.20 48.57
CA VAL A 46 -22.60 11.13 47.57
C VAL A 46 -23.73 12.00 46.99
N ALA A 47 -23.53 13.32 47.05
CA ALA A 47 -24.42 14.33 46.51
C ALA A 47 -24.88 14.00 45.07
N SER A 48 -26.14 14.31 44.75
CA SER A 48 -26.80 13.96 43.48
C SER A 48 -26.02 14.31 42.21
N GLY A 49 -25.13 15.32 42.26
CA GLY A 49 -24.30 15.73 41.13
C GLY A 49 -23.25 14.71 40.68
N THR A 50 -22.69 13.89 41.59
CA THR A 50 -21.57 12.99 41.25
C THR A 50 -22.04 11.67 40.63
N LYS A 51 -23.29 11.27 40.90
CA LYS A 51 -23.94 10.08 40.32
C LYS A 51 -24.22 10.25 38.82
N ALA A 52 -24.62 11.45 38.41
CA ALA A 52 -24.83 11.78 37.00
C ALA A 52 -23.52 11.71 36.21
N SER A 53 -22.41 12.13 36.81
CA SER A 53 -21.09 12.16 36.17
C SER A 53 -20.64 10.77 35.66
N LEU A 54 -20.80 9.72 36.48
CA LEU A 54 -20.43 8.36 36.08
C LEU A 54 -21.28 7.78 34.95
N ILE A 55 -22.57 8.11 34.93
CA ILE A 55 -23.46 7.69 33.83
C ILE A 55 -23.00 8.36 32.52
N TRP A 56 -22.66 9.65 32.56
CA TRP A 56 -22.12 10.37 31.41
C TRP A 56 -20.77 9.83 30.95
N TYR A 57 -19.88 9.41 31.85
CA TYR A 57 -18.63 8.73 31.48
C TYR A 57 -18.86 7.37 30.81
N GLY A 58 -19.85 6.60 31.28
CA GLY A 58 -20.24 5.33 30.66
C GLY A 58 -20.77 5.52 29.23
N ILE A 59 -21.69 6.45 29.03
CA ILE A 59 -22.24 6.77 27.70
C ILE A 59 -21.13 7.34 26.79
N GLY A 60 -20.31 8.25 27.31
CA GLY A 60 -19.22 8.88 26.56
C GLY A 60 -18.19 7.87 26.06
N SER A 61 -17.78 6.91 26.90
CA SER A 61 -16.81 5.88 26.49
C SER A 61 -17.36 4.93 25.42
N LEU A 62 -18.66 4.62 25.47
CA LEU A 62 -19.34 3.77 24.49
C LEU A 62 -19.46 4.48 23.12
N LEU A 63 -19.75 5.78 23.11
CA LEU A 63 -19.76 6.61 21.90
C LEU A 63 -18.35 6.75 21.31
N ILE A 64 -17.33 7.01 22.13
CA ILE A 64 -15.94 7.13 21.65
C ILE A 64 -15.47 5.80 21.07
N GLY A 65 -15.76 4.68 21.72
CA GLY A 65 -15.39 3.34 21.24
C GLY A 65 -16.02 2.99 19.90
N THR A 66 -17.30 3.31 19.70
CA THR A 66 -17.99 3.07 18.42
C THR A 66 -17.42 3.93 17.29
N VAL A 67 -17.14 5.22 17.54
CA VAL A 67 -16.51 6.11 16.56
C VAL A 67 -15.11 5.61 16.16
N PHE A 68 -14.29 5.20 17.13
CA PHE A 68 -12.94 4.67 16.86
C PHE A 68 -12.98 3.36 16.07
N SER A 69 -13.93 2.47 16.38
CA SER A 69 -14.09 1.20 15.69
C SER A 69 -14.53 1.40 14.23
N VAL A 70 -15.54 2.24 14.00
CA VAL A 70 -16.03 2.57 12.66
C VAL A 70 -14.96 3.33 11.86
N GLY A 71 -14.27 4.28 12.47
CA GLY A 71 -13.20 5.04 11.83
C GLY A 71 -12.05 4.15 11.36
N ASN A 72 -11.62 3.20 12.19
CA ASN A 72 -10.59 2.23 11.79
C ASN A 72 -11.07 1.30 10.68
N TYR A 73 -12.33 0.85 10.71
CA TYR A 73 -12.90 0.00 9.66
C TYR A 73 -12.94 0.73 8.30
N VAL A 74 -13.41 1.98 8.30
CA VAL A 74 -13.47 2.81 7.09
C VAL A 74 -12.06 3.10 6.56
N LEU A 75 -11.12 3.49 7.43
CA LEU A 75 -9.74 3.75 7.04
C LEU A 75 -9.08 2.52 6.42
N TRP A 76 -9.35 1.34 6.98
CA TRP A 76 -8.82 0.07 6.45
C TRP A 76 -9.36 -0.26 5.06
N ASN A 77 -10.67 -0.07 4.83
CA ASN A 77 -11.26 -0.25 3.50
C ASN A 77 -10.67 0.71 2.47
N ILE A 78 -10.52 1.99 2.83
CA ILE A 78 -9.89 3.00 1.95
C ILE A 78 -8.44 2.62 1.63
N LEU A 79 -7.66 2.19 2.63
CA LEU A 79 -6.27 1.77 2.42
C LEU A 79 -6.16 0.57 1.47
N ILE A 80 -7.11 -0.36 1.53
CA ILE A 80 -7.15 -1.50 0.59
C ILE A 80 -7.49 -1.05 -0.81
N GLU A 81 -8.47 -0.18 -0.97
CA GLU A 81 -8.82 0.38 -2.28
C GLU A 81 -7.64 1.15 -2.86
N MET A 82 -6.96 1.98 -2.07
CA MET A 82 -5.75 2.68 -2.49
C MET A 82 -4.62 1.72 -2.88
N TYR A 83 -4.41 0.62 -2.15
CA TYR A 83 -3.41 -0.38 -2.47
C TYR A 83 -3.74 -1.16 -3.76
N ALA A 84 -5.00 -1.55 -3.93
CA ALA A 84 -5.48 -2.23 -5.14
C ALA A 84 -5.37 -1.32 -6.37
N ASN A 85 -5.75 -0.05 -6.23
CA ASN A 85 -5.66 0.96 -7.29
C ASN A 85 -4.21 1.29 -7.63
N SER A 86 -3.29 1.26 -6.66
CA SER A 86 -1.85 1.41 -6.90
C SER A 86 -1.29 0.27 -7.77
N CYS A 87 -1.85 -0.95 -7.66
CA CYS A 87 -1.50 -2.07 -8.53
C CYS A 87 -2.14 -1.96 -9.93
N ALA A 88 -3.37 -1.43 -10.01
CA ALA A 88 -4.05 -1.17 -11.29
C ALA A 88 -3.39 -0.02 -12.08
N MET A 89 -2.88 1.00 -11.39
CA MET A 89 -2.10 2.10 -11.98
C MET A 89 -0.76 1.58 -12.52
N LYS A 90 -0.11 0.60 -11.87
CA LYS A 90 1.02 -0.11 -12.48
C LYS A 90 0.62 -0.77 -13.80
N ASN A 91 -0.55 -1.39 -13.90
CA ASN A 91 -0.96 -2.04 -15.15
C ASN A 91 -1.33 -1.04 -16.27
N LYS A 92 -1.93 0.12 -15.93
CA LYS A 92 -2.23 1.17 -16.91
C LYS A 92 -1.02 2.02 -17.31
N ILE A 93 -0.06 2.25 -16.41
CA ILE A 93 1.17 3.01 -16.70
C ILE A 93 2.26 2.11 -17.31
N CYS A 94 2.33 0.83 -16.93
CA CYS A 94 3.26 -0.14 -17.54
C CYS A 94 2.70 -0.85 -18.78
N GLY A 95 1.43 -0.62 -19.15
CA GLY A 95 0.83 -1.16 -20.38
C GLY A 95 1.51 -0.71 -21.68
N ASN A 96 2.33 0.35 -21.62
CA ASN A 96 3.19 0.82 -22.70
C ASN A 96 4.68 0.91 -22.33
N MET A 97 5.12 0.26 -21.24
CA MET A 97 6.56 0.04 -21.05
C MET A 97 6.94 -1.24 -21.79
N PRO A 98 7.85 -1.22 -22.78
CA PRO A 98 8.45 -2.46 -23.25
C PRO A 98 8.97 -3.18 -22.01
N GLN A 99 8.55 -4.43 -21.84
CA GLN A 99 8.96 -5.29 -20.74
C GLN A 99 10.46 -5.09 -20.52
N ALA A 100 10.84 -4.46 -19.41
CA ALA A 100 12.22 -4.46 -18.96
C ALA A 100 12.51 -5.91 -18.64
N ASN A 101 13.09 -6.60 -19.63
CA ASN A 101 13.67 -7.91 -19.51
C ASN A 101 14.46 -7.91 -18.20
N PRO A 102 14.21 -8.84 -17.25
CA PRO A 102 14.96 -8.86 -16.01
C PRO A 102 16.43 -9.05 -16.37
N MET A 103 17.18 -7.94 -16.36
CA MET A 103 18.62 -7.93 -16.53
C MET A 103 19.21 -8.68 -15.33
N TYR A 104 19.40 -9.98 -15.52
CA TYR A 104 20.53 -10.78 -15.02
C TYR A 104 21.07 -10.37 -13.65
N THR A 105 20.57 -11.04 -12.62
CA THR A 105 21.40 -11.47 -11.50
C THR A 105 21.62 -12.97 -11.65
N GLN A 106 22.48 -13.36 -12.59
CA GLN A 106 23.00 -14.73 -12.66
C GLN A 106 24.49 -14.65 -12.40
N ALA A 107 24.93 -15.30 -11.32
CA ALA A 107 26.33 -15.54 -11.01
C ALA A 107 27.01 -16.22 -12.22
N PRO A 108 28.29 -15.95 -12.52
CA PRO A 108 28.93 -16.44 -13.73
C PRO A 108 28.99 -17.98 -13.71
N GLN A 109 28.11 -18.60 -14.48
CA GLN A 109 28.16 -20.03 -14.80
C GLN A 109 28.89 -20.13 -16.14
N GLN A 110 30.20 -20.40 -16.07
CA GLN A 110 31.02 -20.75 -17.21
C GLN A 110 30.64 -22.15 -17.69
N PHE A 111 29.82 -22.23 -18.74
CA PHE A 111 29.80 -23.39 -19.62
C PHE A 111 29.83 -22.89 -21.05
N ALA A 112 30.89 -23.24 -21.75
CA ALA A 112 31.17 -22.83 -23.13
C ALA A 112 30.01 -23.19 -24.06
N GLN A 113 29.40 -22.18 -24.68
CA GLN A 113 28.52 -22.36 -25.82
C GLN A 113 29.13 -21.65 -27.05
N PRO A 114 29.02 -22.25 -28.26
CA PRO A 114 29.58 -21.70 -29.48
C PRO A 114 28.88 -20.41 -29.92
N VAL A 115 29.70 -19.39 -30.23
CA VAL A 115 29.30 -18.02 -30.60
C VAL A 115 28.50 -18.01 -31.90
N GLN A 116 27.24 -17.55 -31.86
CA GLN A 116 26.51 -17.12 -33.05
C GLN A 116 26.83 -15.64 -33.36
N PRO A 117 26.89 -15.22 -34.64
CA PRO A 117 27.30 -13.87 -35.01
C PRO A 117 26.26 -12.82 -34.57
N ILE A 118 26.73 -11.94 -33.69
CA ILE A 118 26.10 -10.71 -33.22
C ILE A 118 25.71 -9.86 -34.45
N GLN A 119 24.42 -9.63 -34.67
CA GLN A 119 23.98 -8.71 -35.71
C GLN A 119 24.45 -7.29 -35.36
N GLN A 120 25.24 -6.74 -36.28
CA GLN A 120 25.83 -5.41 -36.29
C GLN A 120 24.89 -4.34 -35.74
N GLN A 121 25.33 -3.65 -34.69
CA GLN A 121 24.88 -2.31 -34.34
C GLN A 121 24.94 -1.46 -35.61
N SER A 122 23.77 -1.19 -36.18
CA SER A 122 23.66 -0.35 -37.36
C SER A 122 24.10 1.05 -36.96
N ALA A 123 25.14 1.55 -37.62
CA ALA A 123 25.60 2.92 -37.42
C ALA A 123 24.43 3.90 -37.64
N ILE A 124 24.41 4.99 -36.87
CA ILE A 124 23.36 6.01 -36.93
C ILE A 124 23.94 7.23 -37.64
N TRP A 125 23.20 7.82 -38.57
CA TRP A 125 23.51 9.12 -39.18
C TRP A 125 22.43 10.14 -38.81
N TYR A 126 22.81 11.42 -38.76
CA TYR A 126 21.88 12.50 -38.47
C TYR A 126 21.53 13.23 -39.75
N CYS A 127 20.23 13.44 -40.00
CA CYS A 127 19.79 14.12 -41.21
C CYS A 127 20.24 15.60 -41.21
N PRO A 128 20.94 16.10 -42.25
CA PRO A 128 21.38 17.49 -42.30
C PRO A 128 20.22 18.48 -42.49
N ASN A 129 19.05 18.02 -42.95
CA ASN A 129 17.89 18.89 -43.17
C ASN A 129 17.01 19.05 -41.91
N CYS A 130 16.82 17.98 -41.13
CA CYS A 130 15.89 18.00 -39.99
C CYS A 130 16.51 17.56 -38.65
N GLY A 131 17.75 17.07 -38.62
CA GLY A 131 18.42 16.60 -37.41
C GLY A 131 17.96 15.24 -36.89
N THR A 132 17.01 14.57 -37.55
CA THR A 132 16.49 13.28 -37.08
C THR A 132 17.58 12.18 -37.19
N PRO A 133 17.80 11.37 -36.13
CA PRO A 133 18.68 10.20 -36.20
C PRO A 133 18.05 9.11 -37.07
N ASN A 134 18.78 8.62 -38.05
CA ASN A 134 18.36 7.56 -38.97
C ASN A 134 19.41 6.45 -39.00
N SER A 135 18.98 5.22 -39.32
CA SER A 135 19.90 4.10 -39.47
C SER A 135 20.70 4.26 -40.77
N THR A 136 21.99 3.91 -40.79
CA THR A 136 22.75 3.84 -42.05
C THR A 136 22.24 2.76 -42.99
N ALA A 137 21.45 1.80 -42.48
CA ALA A 137 20.74 0.84 -43.32
C ALA A 137 19.56 1.48 -44.09
N SER A 138 19.00 2.58 -43.60
CA SER A 138 17.98 3.36 -44.29
C SER A 138 18.65 4.47 -45.13
N GLY A 139 18.61 4.34 -46.46
CA GLY A 139 19.17 5.34 -47.39
C GLY A 139 18.42 6.68 -47.46
N PHE A 140 17.38 6.86 -46.65
CA PHE A 140 16.55 8.06 -46.59
C PHE A 140 16.13 8.38 -45.15
N CYS A 141 15.83 9.65 -44.91
CA CYS A 141 15.33 10.14 -43.64
C CYS A 141 13.86 9.73 -43.45
N THR A 142 13.56 9.05 -42.36
CA THR A 142 12.19 8.64 -41.99
C THR A 142 11.27 9.81 -41.64
N ASN A 143 11.84 10.98 -41.32
CA ASN A 143 11.06 12.16 -40.93
C ASN A 143 10.75 13.09 -42.11
N CYS A 144 11.74 13.40 -42.95
CA CYS A 144 11.58 14.38 -44.04
C CYS A 144 11.71 13.79 -45.46
N GLY A 145 12.01 12.49 -45.59
CA GLY A 145 12.12 11.81 -46.88
C GLY A 145 13.41 12.09 -47.67
N ASN A 146 14.28 12.98 -47.19
CA ASN A 146 15.55 13.28 -47.89
C ASN A 146 16.55 12.12 -47.82
N GLN A 147 17.27 11.90 -48.92
CA GLN A 147 18.29 10.85 -49.03
C GLN A 147 19.57 11.17 -48.24
N HIS A 148 20.26 10.13 -47.79
CA HIS A 148 21.61 10.23 -47.23
C HIS A 148 22.59 10.44 -48.39
N LYS A 149 23.10 11.67 -48.54
CA LYS A 149 23.99 12.06 -49.63
C LYS A 149 25.38 12.39 -49.10
#